data_AF-A0AAU2MQN5-F1
#
_entry.id   AF-A0AAU2MQN5-F1
#
_cell.length_a   1.000
_cell.length_b   1.000
_cell.length_c   1.000
_cell.angle_alpha   90.00
_cell.angle_beta   90.00
_cell.angle_gamma   90.00
#
_symmetry.space_group_name_H-M   'P 1'
#
loop_
_entity.id
_entity.type
_entity.pdbx_description
1 polymer ?
#
loop_
_entity_poly.entity_id
_entity_poly.type
_entity_poly.pdbx_seq_one_letter_code
_entity_poly.pdbx_strand_id
1 'polypeptide(L)'
;MAALLAPGPNHVQAGGTLPEAAGDVVVQGEDLGRWVSAQRFGWDQLLPVQQWILENTFGIQAAGEDERPVKQTQDTKWAANLAAARRFHAREGHLRVPRKHIEQLDAEAVPTGRQDGADGGVVVKLGTWLDNVRKRAVKLAEQRRADLDQLGMRW
;
A
#
# COMPACT_ATOMS: atom_id res chain seq x y z
N MET A 1 2.81 25.99 10.91
CA MET A 1 1.74 25.83 11.91
C MET A 1 0.67 24.83 11.45
N ALA A 2 1.00 23.55 11.20
CA ALA A 2 0.05 22.61 10.58
C ALA A 2 -0.13 21.24 11.26
N ALA A 3 0.53 20.95 12.39
CA ALA A 3 0.41 19.61 13.02
C ALA A 3 -0.70 19.47 14.06
N LEU A 4 -1.33 20.56 14.51
CA LEU A 4 -2.38 20.51 15.53
C LEU A 4 -3.80 20.39 14.95
N LEU A 5 -3.95 20.27 13.63
CA LEU A 5 -5.24 20.10 12.94
C LEU A 5 -5.51 18.64 12.51
N ALA A 6 -4.72 17.67 12.98
CA ALA A 6 -4.99 16.26 12.72
C ALA A 6 -6.12 15.73 13.63
N PRO A 7 -6.89 14.70 13.22
CA PRO A 7 -8.01 14.16 14.00
C PRO A 7 -7.58 13.35 15.23
N GLY A 8 -6.35 12.83 15.26
CA GLY A 8 -5.80 12.08 16.39
C GLY A 8 -5.86 12.85 17.72
N PRO A 9 -5.33 14.09 17.79
CA PRO A 9 -5.47 14.96 18.96
C PRO A 9 -6.91 15.12 19.48
N ASN A 10 -7.89 15.29 18.59
CA ASN A 10 -9.30 15.48 19.00
C ASN A 10 -9.91 14.19 19.58
N HIS A 11 -9.57 13.02 19.03
CA HIS A 11 -10.02 11.72 19.55
C HIS A 11 -9.48 11.45 20.96
N VAL A 12 -8.19 11.72 21.18
CA VAL A 12 -7.55 11.53 22.50
C VAL A 12 -8.10 12.52 23.53
N GLN A 13 -8.33 13.77 23.15
CA GLN A 13 -8.97 14.76 24.02
C GLN A 13 -10.41 14.38 24.39
N ALA A 14 -11.11 13.64 23.54
CA ALA A 14 -12.44 13.09 23.83
C ALA A 14 -12.40 11.80 24.68
N GLY A 15 -11.22 11.36 25.15
CA GLY A 15 -11.02 10.16 25.98
C GLY A 15 -10.77 8.87 25.20
N GLY A 16 -10.59 8.96 23.89
CA GLY A 16 -10.27 7.81 23.04
C GLY A 16 -8.80 7.40 23.09
N THR A 17 -8.51 6.12 22.89
CA THR A 17 -7.14 5.62 22.73
C THR A 17 -6.75 5.57 21.26
N LEU A 18 -5.47 5.79 20.97
CA LEU A 18 -4.93 5.65 19.62
C LEU A 18 -4.72 4.16 19.30
N PRO A 19 -5.13 3.69 18.12
CA PRO A 19 -4.92 2.30 17.72
C PRO A 19 -3.47 2.04 17.29
N GLU A 20 -3.04 0.79 17.44
CA GLU A 20 -1.72 0.31 16.97
C GLU A 20 -1.77 -0.14 15.50
N ALA A 21 -2.93 -0.60 15.01
CA ALA A 21 -3.12 -1.05 13.63
C ALA A 21 -4.04 -0.12 12.83
N ALA A 22 -3.81 -0.04 11.52
CA ALA A 22 -4.69 0.65 10.59
C ALA A 22 -6.05 -0.08 10.51
N GLY A 23 -7.13 0.69 10.38
CA GLY A 23 -8.51 0.18 10.26
C GLY A 23 -9.26 0.03 11.59
N ASP A 24 -8.56 0.03 12.72
CA ASP A 24 -9.17 -0.18 14.05
C ASP A 24 -10.07 0.99 14.49
N VAL A 25 -9.64 2.23 14.24
CA VAL A 25 -10.38 3.44 14.64
C VAL A 25 -10.40 4.44 13.50
N VAL A 26 -11.59 4.74 13.00
CA VAL A 26 -11.83 5.75 11.96
C VAL A 26 -12.68 6.88 12.54
N VAL A 27 -12.13 8.10 12.54
CA VAL A 27 -12.79 9.31 13.06
C VAL A 27 -12.97 10.30 11.91
N GLN A 28 -14.22 10.68 11.62
CA GLN A 28 -14.55 11.59 10.51
C GLN A 28 -14.00 11.14 9.14
N GLY A 29 -13.92 9.83 8.91
CA GLY A 29 -13.39 9.24 7.68
C GLY A 29 -11.86 9.14 7.61
N GLU A 30 -11.15 9.51 8.68
CA GLU A 30 -9.69 9.37 8.76
C GLU A 30 -9.32 8.22 9.71
N ASP A 31 -8.45 7.33 9.22
CA ASP A 31 -7.94 6.17 9.93
C ASP A 31 -6.80 6.59 10.87
N LEU A 32 -7.05 6.49 12.19
CA LEU A 32 -6.09 6.92 13.20
C LEU A 32 -4.87 6.00 13.27
N GLY A 33 -4.98 4.71 12.96
CA GLY A 33 -3.83 3.80 12.93
C GLY A 33 -2.90 4.13 11.77
N ARG A 34 -3.48 4.48 10.63
CA ARG A 34 -2.73 5.01 9.48
C ARG A 34 -2.08 6.35 9.80
N TRP A 35 -2.76 7.23 10.53
CA TRP A 35 -2.18 8.50 10.99
C TRP A 35 -1.00 8.28 11.96
N VAL A 36 -1.15 7.43 12.99
CA VAL A 36 -0.08 7.08 13.92
C VAL A 36 1.13 6.53 13.15
N SER A 37 0.91 5.57 12.26
CA SER A 37 1.96 5.01 11.40
C SER A 37 2.70 6.08 10.61
N ALA A 38 1.96 7.03 10.01
CA ALA A 38 2.57 8.13 9.25
C ALA A 38 3.46 9.02 10.12
N GLN A 39 3.06 9.31 11.38
CA GLN A 39 3.89 10.06 12.32
C GLN A 39 5.15 9.28 12.69
N ARG A 40 5.02 7.98 13.04
CA ARG A 40 6.14 7.11 13.42
C ARG A 40 7.20 6.99 12.31
N PHE A 41 6.77 6.80 11.07
CA PHE A 41 7.68 6.63 9.92
C PHE A 41 8.16 7.95 9.30
N GLY A 42 7.44 9.05 9.54
CA GLY A 42 7.80 10.41 9.11
C GLY A 42 8.58 11.22 10.14
N TRP A 43 9.03 10.58 11.23
CA TRP A 43 9.54 11.25 12.43
C TRP A 43 10.63 12.30 12.15
N ASP A 44 11.58 11.98 11.27
CA ASP A 44 12.71 12.85 10.90
C ASP A 44 12.29 14.13 10.15
N GLN A 45 11.04 14.19 9.66
CA GLN A 45 10.46 15.36 8.99
C GLN A 45 9.65 16.26 9.95
N LEU A 46 9.47 15.84 11.20
CA LEU A 46 8.74 16.59 12.22
C LEU A 46 9.64 17.61 12.90
N LEU A 47 9.06 18.76 13.26
CA LEU A 47 9.72 19.75 14.10
C LEU A 47 9.93 19.18 15.51
N PRO A 48 10.98 19.61 16.26
CA PRO A 48 11.23 19.12 17.61
C PRO A 48 10.02 19.23 18.55
N VAL A 49 9.26 20.32 18.45
CA VAL A 49 8.02 20.50 19.24
C VAL A 49 6.93 19.48 18.89
N GLN A 50 6.85 19.04 17.63
CA GLN A 50 5.88 18.04 17.20
C GLN A 50 6.27 16.66 17.72
N GLN A 51 7.55 16.29 17.64
CA GLN A 51 8.09 15.06 18.23
C GLN A 51 7.81 15.02 19.74
N TRP A 52 8.09 16.13 20.44
CA TRP A 52 7.84 16.23 21.88
C TRP A 52 6.37 16.03 22.23
N ILE A 53 5.43 16.64 21.50
CA ILE A 53 3.99 16.47 21.73
C ILE A 53 3.57 15.02 21.46
N LEU A 54 4.00 14.43 20.35
CA LEU A 54 3.68 13.05 20.00
C LEU A 54 4.16 12.06 21.06
N GLU A 55 5.38 12.24 21.55
CA GLU A 55 5.95 11.39 22.59
C GLU A 55 5.28 11.59 23.94
N ASN A 56 5.17 12.84 24.41
CA ASN A 56 4.77 13.13 25.80
C ASN A 56 3.26 13.24 26.01
N THR A 57 2.50 13.60 24.97
CA THR A 57 1.04 13.72 25.05
C THR A 57 0.33 12.49 24.50
N PHE A 58 0.88 11.88 23.44
CA PHE A 58 0.21 10.80 22.71
C PHE A 58 0.90 9.44 22.85
N GLY A 59 2.07 9.36 23.48
CA GLY A 59 2.82 8.10 23.63
C GLY A 59 3.34 7.51 22.32
N ILE A 60 3.38 8.31 21.24
CA ILE A 60 3.85 7.88 19.92
C ILE A 60 5.36 8.11 19.85
N GLN A 61 6.10 7.08 19.47
CA GLN A 61 7.55 7.13 19.31
C GLN A 61 7.95 6.95 17.85
N ALA A 62 9.17 7.37 17.49
CA ALA A 62 9.74 7.06 16.18
C ALA A 62 9.73 5.55 15.92
N ALA A 63 9.44 5.13 14.69
CA ALA A 63 9.56 3.72 14.32
C ALA A 63 11.04 3.30 14.33
N GLY A 64 11.34 2.15 14.96
CA GLY A 64 12.66 1.53 14.89
C GLY A 64 13.05 1.14 13.46
N GLU A 65 14.34 0.91 13.20
CA GLU A 65 14.83 0.50 11.87
C GLU A 65 14.18 -0.81 11.40
N ASP A 66 13.97 -1.76 12.31
CA ASP A 66 13.35 -3.06 12.05
C ASP A 66 11.83 -2.97 11.81
N GLU A 67 11.19 -1.86 12.23
CA GLU A 67 9.77 -1.61 12.00
C GLU A 67 9.49 -0.95 10.65
N ARG A 68 10.52 -0.37 9.99
CA ARG A 68 10.34 0.32 8.72
C ARG A 68 9.88 -0.69 7.66
N PRO A 69 8.74 -0.46 6.98
CA PRO A 69 8.29 -1.36 5.94
C PRO A 69 9.38 -1.48 4.87
N VAL A 70 9.85 -2.71 4.67
CA VAL A 70 10.89 -3.01 3.68
C VAL A 70 10.45 -2.43 2.34
N LYS A 71 11.29 -1.58 1.75
CA LYS A 71 11.01 -1.02 0.42
C LYS A 71 10.73 -2.17 -0.54
N GLN A 72 9.51 -2.22 -1.07
CA GLN A 72 9.14 -3.22 -2.06
C GLN A 72 10.11 -3.16 -3.25
N THR A 73 10.78 -4.27 -3.51
CA THR A 73 11.67 -4.41 -4.67
C THR A 73 10.85 -4.40 -5.96
N GLN A 74 11.51 -4.16 -7.09
CA GLN A 74 10.87 -4.26 -8.40
C GLN A 74 10.37 -5.68 -8.69
N ASP A 75 11.03 -6.70 -8.13
CA ASP A 75 10.65 -8.10 -8.32
C ASP A 75 9.42 -8.47 -7.49
N THR A 76 9.31 -8.00 -6.25
CA THR A 76 8.11 -8.18 -5.45
C THR A 76 6.90 -7.51 -6.11
N LYS A 77 7.07 -6.32 -6.67
CA LYS A 77 6.02 -5.65 -7.45
C LYS A 77 5.67 -6.42 -8.71
N TRP A 78 6.66 -6.95 -9.43
CA TRP A 78 6.43 -7.78 -10.61
C TRP A 78 5.61 -9.01 -10.26
N ALA A 79 6.01 -9.75 -9.21
CA ALA A 79 5.30 -10.93 -8.73
C ALA A 79 3.84 -10.62 -8.37
N ALA A 80 3.58 -9.51 -7.67
CA ALA A 80 2.22 -9.06 -7.34
C ALA A 80 1.35 -8.89 -8.59
N ASN A 81 1.87 -8.18 -9.59
CA ASN A 81 1.13 -7.90 -10.81
C ASN A 81 0.94 -9.15 -11.67
N LEU A 82 1.94 -10.04 -11.72
CA LEU A 82 1.84 -11.30 -12.43
C LEU A 82 0.81 -12.23 -11.77
N ALA A 83 0.74 -12.27 -10.44
CA ALA A 83 -0.30 -13.00 -9.71
C ALA A 83 -1.71 -12.48 -10.05
N ALA A 84 -1.89 -11.15 -10.09
CA ALA A 84 -3.14 -10.53 -10.54
C ALA A 84 -3.48 -10.90 -12.00
N ALA A 85 -2.49 -10.89 -12.90
CA ALA A 85 -2.68 -11.30 -14.28
C ALA A 85 -3.10 -12.78 -14.40
N ARG A 86 -2.48 -13.67 -13.62
CA ARG A 86 -2.82 -15.09 -13.54
C ARG A 86 -4.25 -15.29 -13.02
N ARG A 87 -4.66 -14.58 -11.96
CA ARG A 87 -6.03 -14.62 -11.42
C ARG A 87 -7.06 -14.20 -12.46
N PHE A 88 -6.82 -13.06 -13.13
CA PHE A 88 -7.70 -12.59 -14.20
C PHE A 88 -7.76 -13.59 -15.36
N HIS A 89 -6.60 -14.10 -15.81
CA HIS A 89 -6.54 -15.09 -16.89
C HIS A 89 -7.24 -16.41 -16.52
N ALA A 90 -7.10 -16.89 -15.28
CA ALA A 90 -7.78 -18.10 -14.84
C ALA A 90 -9.32 -17.97 -14.91
N ARG A 91 -9.84 -16.77 -14.65
CA ARG A 91 -11.28 -16.47 -14.71
C ARG A 91 -11.77 -16.20 -16.14
N GLU A 92 -11.02 -15.44 -16.93
CA GLU A 92 -11.48 -14.90 -18.22
C GLU A 92 -10.86 -15.61 -19.44
N GLY A 93 -9.82 -16.41 -19.24
CA GLY A 93 -9.08 -17.09 -20.31
C GLY A 93 -8.26 -16.17 -21.23
N HIS A 94 -8.07 -14.90 -20.86
CA HIS A 94 -7.34 -13.92 -21.66
C HIS A 94 -6.80 -12.74 -20.85
N LEU A 95 -5.87 -11.95 -21.41
CA LEU A 95 -5.39 -10.67 -20.83
C LEU A 95 -5.94 -9.41 -21.53
N ARG A 96 -7.18 -9.47 -22.05
CA ARG A 96 -7.92 -8.31 -22.56
C ARG A 96 -8.56 -7.52 -21.39
N VAL A 97 -7.70 -6.94 -20.56
CA VAL A 97 -8.11 -6.24 -19.34
C VAL A 97 -8.50 -4.79 -19.64
N PRO A 98 -9.70 -4.32 -19.23
CA PRO A 98 -10.06 -2.90 -19.32
C PRO A 98 -9.09 -2.02 -18.55
N ARG A 99 -8.74 -0.84 -19.09
CA ARG A 99 -7.69 0.03 -18.52
C ARG A 99 -7.89 0.39 -17.03
N LYS A 100 -9.14 0.58 -16.60
CA LYS A 100 -9.51 0.91 -15.21
C LYS A 100 -9.73 -0.31 -14.31
N HIS A 101 -9.56 -1.53 -14.83
CA HIS A 101 -9.76 -2.75 -14.07
C HIS A 101 -8.77 -2.87 -12.92
N ILE A 102 -9.29 -3.35 -11.79
CA ILE A 102 -8.56 -3.59 -10.56
C ILE A 102 -8.78 -5.05 -10.16
N GLU A 103 -7.70 -5.74 -9.81
CA GLU A 103 -7.75 -7.05 -9.17
C GLU A 103 -7.45 -6.89 -7.67
N GLN A 104 -8.16 -7.65 -6.85
CA GLN A 104 -7.87 -7.79 -5.43
C GLN A 104 -7.20 -9.14 -5.21
N LEU A 105 -6.05 -9.13 -4.55
CA LEU A 105 -5.32 -10.31 -4.13
C LEU A 105 -5.38 -10.44 -2.61
N ASP A 106 -5.40 -11.66 -2.13
CA ASP A 106 -5.34 -11.94 -0.70
C ASP A 106 -3.96 -11.54 -0.14
N ALA A 107 -3.92 -11.06 1.11
CA ALA A 107 -2.68 -10.54 1.72
C ALA A 107 -1.55 -11.58 1.75
N GLU A 108 -1.90 -12.86 1.92
CA GLU A 108 -0.94 -13.97 1.93
C GLU A 108 -0.36 -14.28 0.54
N ALA A 109 -1.06 -13.90 -0.52
CA ALA A 109 -0.66 -14.23 -1.88
C ALA A 109 0.53 -13.40 -2.37
N VAL A 110 0.85 -12.27 -1.72
CA VAL A 110 1.97 -11.42 -2.10
C VAL A 110 2.57 -10.69 -0.91
N PRO A 111 3.91 -10.71 -0.72
CA PRO A 111 4.57 -9.91 0.30
C PRO A 111 4.65 -8.44 -0.14
N THR A 112 3.51 -7.76 -0.25
CA THR A 112 3.49 -6.30 -0.50
C THR A 112 3.05 -5.57 0.76
N GLY A 113 3.85 -4.59 1.21
CA GLY A 113 3.42 -3.61 2.21
C GLY A 113 2.36 -2.61 1.72
N ARG A 114 1.50 -2.97 0.76
CA ARG A 114 0.41 -2.12 0.28
C ARG A 114 -0.93 -2.84 0.46
N GLN A 115 -1.40 -2.81 1.70
CA GLN A 115 -2.76 -3.17 2.06
C GLN A 115 -3.63 -1.94 1.77
N ASP A 116 -4.26 -1.91 0.60
CA ASP A 116 -5.16 -0.82 0.18
C ASP A 116 -6.61 -1.33 0.01
N GLY A 117 -6.88 -2.61 0.28
CA GLY A 117 -8.22 -3.19 0.26
C GLY A 117 -8.93 -3.01 1.60
N ALA A 118 -10.25 -2.78 1.55
CA ALA A 118 -11.09 -2.66 2.76
C ALA A 118 -10.93 -3.87 3.70
N ASP A 119 -10.60 -5.05 3.14
CA ASP A 119 -10.44 -6.31 3.86
C ASP A 119 -8.96 -6.76 3.97
N GLY A 120 -8.00 -5.84 3.88
CA GLY A 120 -6.56 -6.14 4.01
C GLY A 120 -5.88 -6.74 2.77
N GLY A 121 -6.62 -6.90 1.66
CA GLY A 121 -6.08 -7.40 0.39
C GLY A 121 -5.15 -6.41 -0.34
N VAL A 122 -4.31 -6.95 -1.23
CA VAL A 122 -3.45 -6.17 -2.13
C VAL A 122 -4.24 -5.77 -3.37
N VAL A 123 -4.38 -4.46 -3.58
CA VAL A 123 -5.11 -3.89 -4.72
C VAL A 123 -4.15 -3.64 -5.89
N VAL A 124 -4.38 -4.33 -7.01
CA VAL A 124 -3.57 -4.22 -8.22
C VAL A 124 -4.38 -3.56 -9.33
N LYS A 125 -3.91 -2.40 -9.80
CA LYS A 125 -4.46 -1.69 -10.99
C LYS A 125 -4.05 -2.41 -12.29
N LEU A 126 -4.53 -3.65 -12.47
CA LEU A 126 -4.06 -4.58 -13.48
C LEU A 126 -4.13 -4.01 -14.90
N GLY A 127 -5.25 -3.36 -15.27
CA GLY A 127 -5.40 -2.78 -16.61
C GLY A 127 -4.36 -1.69 -16.90
N THR A 128 -4.10 -0.83 -15.92
CA THR A 128 -3.09 0.22 -16.04
C THR A 128 -1.68 -0.35 -16.11
N TRP A 129 -1.39 -1.40 -15.34
CA TRP A 129 -0.10 -2.07 -15.37
C TRP A 129 0.16 -2.74 -16.72
N LEU A 130 -0.78 -3.53 -17.24
CA LEU A 130 -0.63 -4.20 -18.55
C LEU A 130 -0.44 -3.19 -19.69
N ASP A 131 -1.16 -2.08 -19.69
CA ASP A 131 -0.96 -1.01 -20.69
C ASP A 131 0.45 -0.41 -20.62
N ASN A 132 0.98 -0.21 -19.41
CA ASN A 132 2.34 0.31 -19.23
C ASN A 132 3.40 -0.72 -19.66
N VAL A 133 3.15 -2.01 -19.41
CA VAL A 133 4.01 -3.10 -19.86
C VAL A 133 4.06 -3.15 -21.40
N ARG A 134 2.92 -3.06 -22.10
CA ARG A 134 2.88 -2.98 -23.58
C ARG A 134 3.70 -1.81 -24.11
N LYS A 135 3.46 -0.61 -23.57
CA LYS A 135 4.20 0.61 -23.98
C LYS A 135 5.71 0.51 -23.80
N ARG A 136 6.17 -0.35 -22.88
CA ARG A 136 7.59 -0.53 -22.55
C ARG A 136 8.11 -1.91 -22.93
N ALA A 137 7.41 -2.63 -23.80
CA ALA A 137 7.72 -4.01 -24.17
C ALA A 137 9.17 -4.19 -24.64
N VAL A 138 9.68 -3.21 -25.40
CA VAL A 138 11.07 -3.22 -25.93
C VAL A 138 12.13 -3.22 -24.81
N LYS A 139 11.80 -2.70 -23.62
CA LYS A 139 12.71 -2.63 -22.47
C LYS A 139 12.42 -3.72 -21.44
N LEU A 140 11.49 -4.63 -21.71
CA LEU A 140 11.11 -5.67 -20.78
C LEU A 140 12.15 -6.79 -20.81
N ALA A 141 12.57 -7.25 -19.63
CA ALA A 141 13.43 -8.43 -19.51
C ALA A 141 12.78 -9.65 -20.18
N GLU A 142 13.57 -10.50 -20.82
CA GLU A 142 13.10 -11.63 -21.60
C GLU A 142 12.21 -12.58 -20.78
N GLN A 143 12.64 -12.93 -19.57
CA GLN A 143 11.85 -13.77 -18.66
C GLN A 143 10.47 -13.16 -18.35
N ARG A 144 10.41 -11.85 -18.10
CA ARG A 144 9.16 -11.13 -17.80
C ARG A 144 8.24 -11.06 -19.01
N ARG A 145 8.81 -11.04 -20.21
CA ARG A 145 8.06 -11.15 -21.46
C ARG A 145 7.45 -12.55 -21.59
N ALA A 146 8.27 -13.59 -21.39
CA ALA A 146 7.85 -14.98 -21.43
C ALA A 146 6.73 -15.28 -20.42
N ASP A 147 6.82 -14.76 -19.19
CA ASP A 147 5.78 -14.91 -18.17
C ASP A 147 4.40 -14.43 -18.64
N LEU A 148 4.36 -13.34 -19.40
CA LEU A 148 3.13 -12.76 -19.94
C LEU A 148 2.69 -13.44 -21.24
N ASP A 149 3.63 -13.90 -22.06
CA ASP A 149 3.34 -14.69 -23.26
C ASP A 149 2.65 -16.01 -22.91
N GLN A 150 3.04 -16.66 -21.81
CA GLN A 150 2.35 -17.84 -21.27
C GLN A 150 0.87 -17.58 -20.92
N LEU A 151 0.52 -16.32 -20.64
CA LEU A 151 -0.85 -15.90 -20.36
C LEU A 151 -1.56 -15.33 -21.61
N GLY A 152 -0.98 -15.53 -22.80
CA GLY A 152 -1.54 -15.07 -24.06
C GLY A 152 -1.52 -13.54 -24.22
N MET A 153 -0.56 -12.87 -23.60
CA MET A 153 -0.42 -11.41 -23.73
C MET A 153 -0.24 -11.00 -25.19
N ARG A 154 -1.00 -9.99 -25.60
CA ARG A 154 -0.79 -9.30 -26.88
C ARG A 154 -0.05 -8.00 -26.61
N TRP A 155 1.05 -7.83 -27.32
CA TRP A 155 1.99 -6.70 -27.20
C TRP A 155 1.52 -5.50 -28.01
#